data_AF-L0NN35-F1
#
_entry.id   AF-L0NN35-F1
#
_cell.length_a   1.000
_cell.length_b   1.000
_cell.length_c   1.000
_cell.angle_alpha   90.00
_cell.angle_beta   90.00
_cell.angle_gamma   90.00
#
_symmetry.space_group_name_H-M   'P 1'
#
loop_
_entity.id
_entity.type
_entity.pdbx_description
1 polymer ?
#
loop_
_entity_poly.entity_id
_entity_poly.type
_entity_poly.pdbx_seq_one_letter_code
_entity_poly.pdbx_strand_id
1 'polypeptide(L)'
;MLVAVGAALFVLGPLQSGMEIGDLSRVLQGIVQGIGFLGAGAIMVRAARREVEGLTTAANIWATAGIGVIAGLGLEATAVLSTFVVLIILAAVPAMLPKLSAKKSGPNESDPS
;
A
#
# COMPACT_ATOMS: atom_id res chain seq x y z
N MET A 1 -6.03 1.28 6.30
CA MET A 1 -7.14 1.81 7.12
C MET A 1 -6.75 3.13 7.78
N LEU A 2 -5.82 3.19 8.74
CA LEU A 2 -5.36 4.48 9.32
C LEU A 2 -4.72 5.44 8.30
N VAL A 3 -3.91 4.90 7.38
CA VAL A 3 -3.26 5.70 6.32
C VAL A 3 -4.30 6.39 5.41
N ALA A 4 -5.37 5.70 5.05
CA ALA A 4 -6.45 6.24 4.21
C ALA A 4 -7.21 7.35 4.94
N VAL A 5 -7.55 7.14 6.21
CA VAL A 5 -8.23 8.15 7.04
C VAL A 5 -7.34 9.39 7.20
N GLY A 6 -6.06 9.21 7.52
CA GLY A 6 -5.12 10.33 7.63
C GLY A 6 -4.98 11.12 6.32
N ALA A 7 -4.85 10.41 5.19
CA ALA A 7 -4.81 11.04 3.87
C ALA A 7 -6.09 11.82 3.54
N ALA A 8 -7.25 11.28 3.87
CA ALA A 8 -8.53 11.96 3.69
C ALA A 8 -8.62 13.24 4.54
N LEU A 9 -8.19 13.18 5.81
CA LEU A 9 -8.21 14.34 6.72
C LEU A 9 -7.28 15.46 6.25
N PHE A 10 -6.10 15.12 5.73
CA PHE A 10 -5.16 16.11 5.18
C PHE A 10 -5.67 16.77 3.89
N VAL A 11 -6.67 16.21 3.23
CA VAL A 11 -7.35 16.84 2.08
C VAL A 11 -8.60 17.60 2.53
N LEU A 12 -9.44 16.99 3.37
CA LEU A 12 -10.70 17.56 3.84
C LEU A 12 -10.50 18.83 4.68
N GLY A 13 -9.53 18.84 5.59
CA GLY A 13 -9.28 20.00 6.46
C GLY A 13 -9.00 21.28 5.66
N PRO A 14 -8.01 21.28 4.75
CA PRO A 14 -7.73 22.42 3.90
C PRO A 14 -8.90 22.85 3.02
N LEU A 15 -9.61 21.89 2.40
CA LEU A 15 -10.80 22.20 1.60
C LEU A 15 -11.89 22.89 2.42
N GLN A 16 -12.15 22.41 3.64
CA GLN A 16 -13.14 23.03 4.55
C GLN A 16 -12.69 24.41 5.04
N SER A 17 -11.39 24.68 5.10
CA SER A 17 -10.86 26.02 5.40
C SER A 17 -10.93 27.02 4.23
N GLY A 18 -11.45 26.59 3.07
CA GLY A 18 -11.55 27.44 1.87
C GLY A 18 -10.27 27.50 1.04
N MET A 19 -9.38 26.51 1.17
CA MET A 19 -8.18 26.42 0.32
C MET A 19 -8.56 26.15 -1.14
N GLU A 20 -8.03 26.96 -2.05
CA GLU A 20 -8.17 26.77 -3.48
C GLU A 20 -7.50 25.46 -3.94
N ILE A 21 -8.05 24.83 -4.98
CA ILE A 21 -7.53 23.57 -5.53
C ILE A 21 -6.08 23.72 -6.01
N GLY A 22 -5.70 24.92 -6.49
CA GLY A 22 -4.33 25.23 -6.89
C GLY A 22 -3.32 25.05 -5.75
N ASP A 23 -3.68 25.49 -4.54
CA ASP A 23 -2.82 25.34 -3.35
C ASP A 23 -2.87 23.93 -2.76
N LEU A 24 -4.01 23.24 -2.92
CA LEU A 24 -4.17 21.84 -2.51
C LEU A 24 -3.16 20.92 -3.21
N SER A 25 -2.72 21.26 -4.42
CA SER A 25 -1.68 20.50 -5.13
C SER A 25 -0.39 20.32 -4.32
N ARG A 26 -0.02 21.32 -3.50
CA ARG A 26 1.16 21.27 -2.62
C ARG A 26 0.95 20.31 -1.46
N VAL A 27 -0.26 20.30 -0.90
CA VAL A 27 -0.66 19.36 0.15
C VAL A 27 -0.61 17.93 -0.41
N LEU A 28 -1.16 17.71 -1.60
CA LEU A 28 -1.11 16.42 -2.28
C LEU A 28 0.32 15.95 -2.56
N GLN A 29 1.21 16.84 -3.02
CA GLN A 29 2.63 16.54 -3.21
C GLN A 29 3.28 16.08 -1.88
N GLY A 30 3.02 16.79 -0.79
CA GLY A 30 3.51 16.42 0.54
C GLY A 30 2.99 15.07 1.02
N ILE A 31 1.70 14.80 0.81
CA ILE A 31 1.07 13.50 1.13
C ILE A 31 1.76 12.38 0.32
N VAL A 32 1.88 12.52 -1.00
CA VAL A 32 2.51 11.52 -1.89
C VAL A 32 3.96 11.25 -1.47
N GLN A 33 4.72 12.30 -1.15
CA GLN A 33 6.11 12.15 -0.68
C GLN A 33 6.17 11.41 0.66
N GLY A 34 5.32 11.76 1.63
CA GLY A 34 5.27 11.12 2.95
C GLY A 34 4.89 9.64 2.87
N ILE A 35 3.88 9.30 2.06
CA ILE A 35 3.46 7.91 1.84
C ILE A 35 4.58 7.12 1.15
N GLY A 36 5.29 7.72 0.20
CA GLY A 36 6.45 7.11 -0.46
C GLY A 36 7.53 6.72 0.54
N PHE A 37 7.81 7.56 1.53
CA PHE A 37 8.75 7.26 2.62
C PHE A 37 8.25 6.11 3.51
N LEU A 38 6.97 6.10 3.89
CA LEU A 38 6.38 5.00 4.67
C LEU A 38 6.40 3.67 3.89
N GLY A 39 6.11 3.70 2.60
CA GLY A 39 6.17 2.55 1.72
C GLY A 39 7.59 1.99 1.62
N ALA A 40 8.59 2.86 1.41
CA ALA A 40 9.99 2.45 1.40
C ALA A 40 10.43 1.85 2.75
N GLY A 41 10.01 2.45 3.87
CA GLY A 41 10.30 1.95 5.21
C GLY A 41 9.64 0.61 5.56
N ALA A 42 8.56 0.24 4.85
CA ALA A 42 7.91 -1.06 5.00
C ALA A 42 8.63 -2.19 4.24
N ILE A 43 9.53 -1.87 3.32
CA ILE A 43 10.30 -2.86 2.55
C ILE A 43 11.57 -3.22 3.32
N MET A 44 11.78 -4.50 3.57
CA MET A 44 12.94 -5.01 4.28
C MET A 44 13.72 -6.02 3.46
N VAL A 45 15.05 -5.88 3.46
CA VAL A 45 15.94 -6.77 2.73
C VAL A 45 16.68 -7.66 3.73
N ARG A 46 16.39 -8.96 3.72
CA ARG A 46 17.12 -9.92 4.56
C ARG A 46 18.43 -10.32 3.87
N ALA A 47 19.52 -9.67 4.28
CA ALA A 47 20.86 -9.87 3.72
C ALA A 47 21.30 -11.34 3.71
N ALA A 48 20.91 -12.13 4.71
CA ALA A 48 21.28 -13.55 4.83
C ALA A 48 20.66 -14.46 3.75
N ARG A 49 19.50 -14.09 3.17
CA ARG A 49 18.79 -14.90 2.15
C ARG A 49 18.59 -14.20 0.81
N ARG A 50 19.06 -12.95 0.66
CA ARG A 50 18.76 -12.07 -0.49
C ARG A 50 17.26 -11.98 -0.79
N GLU A 51 16.44 -12.02 0.26
CA GLU A 51 14.99 -12.04 0.17
C GLU A 51 14.43 -10.66 0.53
N VAL A 52 13.50 -10.17 -0.28
CA VAL A 52 12.82 -8.88 -0.08
C VAL A 52 11.45 -9.16 0.52
N GLU A 53 11.22 -8.66 1.72
CA GLU A 53 9.95 -8.74 2.43
C GLU A 53 9.25 -7.38 2.45
N GLY A 54 7.92 -7.38 2.58
CA GLY A 54 7.15 -6.16 2.76
C GLY A 54 6.77 -5.41 1.48
N LEU A 55 7.13 -5.93 0.28
CA LEU A 55 6.75 -5.30 -0.99
C LEU A 55 5.23 -5.12 -1.15
N THR A 56 4.45 -6.16 -0.82
CA THR A 56 2.97 -6.08 -0.86
C THR A 56 2.44 -5.13 0.20
N THR A 57 3.07 -5.08 1.38
CA THR A 57 2.69 -4.13 2.44
C THR A 57 2.92 -2.69 1.99
N ALA A 58 4.06 -2.40 1.37
CA ALA A 58 4.36 -1.09 0.80
C ALA A 58 3.36 -0.68 -0.29
N ALA A 59 3.04 -1.60 -1.21
CA ALA A 59 2.01 -1.38 -2.23
C ALA A 59 0.63 -1.09 -1.61
N ASN A 60 0.25 -1.81 -0.56
CA ASN A 60 -1.01 -1.59 0.16
C ASN A 60 -1.05 -0.22 0.86
N ILE A 61 0.05 0.19 1.50
CA ILE A 61 0.15 1.52 2.13
C ILE A 61 -0.06 2.59 1.07
N TRP A 62 0.60 2.47 -0.08
CA TRP A 62 0.50 3.43 -1.18
C TRP A 62 -0.92 3.51 -1.75
N ALA A 63 -1.50 2.37 -2.10
CA ALA A 63 -2.84 2.29 -2.69
C ALA A 63 -3.93 2.80 -1.73
N THR A 64 -3.87 2.39 -0.45
CA THR A 64 -4.88 2.82 0.54
C THR A 64 -4.82 4.32 0.82
N ALA A 65 -3.63 4.91 0.78
CA ALA A 65 -3.48 6.35 0.93
C ALA A 65 -4.07 7.13 -0.26
N GLY A 66 -3.83 6.66 -1.48
CA GLY A 66 -4.43 7.25 -2.69
C GLY A 66 -5.95 7.21 -2.65
N ILE A 67 -6.55 6.10 -2.22
CA ILE A 67 -8.01 5.99 -2.02
C ILE A 67 -8.49 7.02 -0.99
N GLY A 68 -7.75 7.19 0.12
CA GLY A 68 -8.04 8.20 1.14
C GLY A 68 -8.01 9.63 0.59
N VAL A 69 -7.03 9.97 -0.26
CA VAL A 69 -6.97 11.27 -0.94
C VAL A 69 -8.20 11.50 -1.81
N ILE A 70 -8.57 10.53 -2.66
CA ILE A 70 -9.72 10.64 -3.56
C ILE A 70 -11.04 10.77 -2.77
N ALA A 71 -11.18 10.00 -1.69
CA ALA A 71 -12.31 10.15 -0.78
C ALA A 71 -12.33 11.54 -0.10
N GLY A 72 -11.17 12.05 0.32
CA GLY A 72 -11.05 13.39 0.90
C GLY A 72 -11.36 14.53 -0.07
N LEU A 73 -11.20 14.30 -1.38
CA LEU A 73 -11.62 15.22 -2.44
C LEU A 73 -13.15 15.19 -2.70
N GLY A 74 -13.90 14.32 -2.01
CA GLY A 74 -15.34 14.12 -2.24
C GLY A 74 -15.67 13.30 -3.49
N LEU A 75 -14.69 12.63 -4.09
CA LEU A 75 -14.86 11.84 -5.31
C LEU A 75 -15.25 10.38 -4.97
N GLU A 76 -16.41 10.22 -4.33
CA GLU A 76 -16.86 8.94 -3.75
C GLU A 76 -16.94 7.80 -4.78
N ALA A 77 -17.51 8.06 -5.96
CA ALA A 77 -17.60 7.06 -7.02
C ALA A 77 -16.21 6.55 -7.47
N THR A 78 -15.25 7.47 -7.61
CA THR A 78 -13.87 7.15 -7.98
C THR A 78 -13.16 6.40 -6.85
N ALA A 79 -13.40 6.76 -5.59
CA ALA A 79 -12.83 6.08 -4.43
C ALA A 79 -13.31 4.63 -4.34
N VAL A 80 -14.61 4.38 -4.53
CA VAL A 80 -15.19 3.04 -4.55
C VAL A 80 -14.64 2.22 -5.71
N LEU A 81 -14.64 2.76 -6.93
CA LEU A 81 -14.08 2.07 -8.09
C LEU A 81 -12.60 1.72 -7.89
N SER A 82 -11.80 2.66 -7.40
CA SER A 82 -10.38 2.44 -7.12
C SER A 82 -10.17 1.34 -6.08
N THR A 83 -11.01 1.30 -5.04
CA THR A 83 -10.99 0.24 -4.04
C THR A 83 -11.22 -1.13 -4.66
N PHE A 84 -12.24 -1.27 -5.52
CA PHE A 84 -12.49 -2.53 -6.23
C PHE A 84 -11.32 -2.96 -7.11
N VAL A 85 -10.75 -2.04 -7.89
CA VAL A 85 -9.59 -2.32 -8.75
C VAL A 85 -8.40 -2.79 -7.92
N VAL A 86 -8.10 -2.11 -6.82
CA VAL A 86 -7.00 -2.48 -5.91
C VAL A 86 -7.24 -3.87 -5.30
N LEU A 87 -8.46 -4.16 -4.84
CA LEU A 87 -8.81 -5.48 -4.29
C LEU A 87 -8.68 -6.60 -5.34
N ILE A 88 -9.10 -6.34 -6.58
CA ILE A 88 -8.95 -7.30 -7.69
C ILE A 88 -7.47 -7.59 -7.94
N ILE A 89 -6.62 -6.56 -8.01
CA ILE A 89 -5.18 -6.73 -8.22
C ILE A 89 -4.56 -7.53 -7.06
N LEU A 90 -4.89 -7.17 -5.82
CA LEU A 90 -4.36 -7.84 -4.63
C LEU A 90 -4.85 -9.28 -4.49
N ALA A 91 -6.04 -9.62 -5.00
CA ALA A 91 -6.54 -10.99 -5.03
C ALA A 91 -5.97 -11.80 -6.21
N ALA A 92 -5.82 -11.17 -7.37
CA ALA A 92 -5.34 -11.81 -8.59
C ALA A 92 -3.86 -12.17 -8.53
N VAL A 93 -3.01 -11.28 -7.98
CA VAL A 93 -1.55 -11.50 -7.94
C VAL A 93 -1.17 -12.77 -7.17
N PRO A 94 -1.66 -13.02 -5.94
CA PRO A 94 -1.40 -14.27 -5.22
C PRO A 94 -2.03 -15.50 -5.88
N ALA A 95 -3.18 -15.33 -6.56
CA ALA A 95 -3.86 -16.44 -7.24
C ALA A 95 -3.13 -16.87 -8.53
N MET A 96 -2.53 -15.93 -9.26
CA MET A 96 -1.80 -16.16 -10.50
C MET A 96 -0.36 -16.62 -10.28
N LEU A 97 0.21 -16.40 -9.09
CA LEU A 97 1.50 -16.95 -8.71
C LEU A 97 1.27 -18.35 -8.10
N PRO A 98 1.35 -19.45 -8.89
CA PRO A 98 1.27 -20.79 -8.32
C PRO A 98 2.34 -20.88 -7.23
N LYS A 99 1.94 -21.38 -6.05
CA LYS A 99 2.79 -21.54 -4.86
C LYS A 99 4.15 -22.12 -5.24
N LEU A 100 5.14 -21.27 -5.51
CA LEU A 100 6.52 -21.65 -5.84
C LEU A 100 7.27 -22.21 -4.62
N SER A 101 6.57 -22.47 -3.51
CA SER A 101 7.13 -22.88 -2.22
C SER A 101 6.42 -24.08 -1.60
N ALA A 102 5.99 -25.06 -2.42
CA ALA A 102 5.56 -26.38 -1.94
C ALA A 102 6.62 -27.49 -2.18
N LYS A 103 7.89 -27.14 -2.41
CA LYS A 103 8.97 -28.12 -2.59
C LYS A 103 10.29 -27.70 -1.94
N LYS A 104 10.28 -27.50 -0.61
CA LYS A 104 11.50 -27.61 0.20
C LYS A 104 11.19 -28.03 1.64
N SER A 105 10.50 -29.15 1.78
CA SER A 105 10.54 -29.95 2.99
C SER A 105 10.64 -31.41 2.55
N GLY A 106 11.87 -31.84 2.27
CA GLY A 106 12.20 -33.25 2.21
C GLY A 106 12.59 -33.68 3.63
N PRO A 107 11.94 -34.70 4.22
CA PRO A 107 12.41 -35.29 5.46
C PRO A 107 13.61 -36.19 5.16
N ASN A 108 14.75 -35.95 5.79
CA ASN A 108 15.81 -36.93 6.01
C ASN A 108 16.88 -36.32 6.91
N GLU A 109 17.44 -36.97 7.90
CA GLU A 109 17.22 -38.24 8.56
C GLU A 109 18.02 -38.09 9.85
N SER A 110 17.50 -38.55 10.97
CA SER A 110 18.30 -38.84 12.14
C SER A 110 19.40 -39.83 11.77
N ASP A 111 20.67 -39.48 11.96
CA ASP A 111 21.67 -40.51 12.27
C ASP A 111 22.70 -39.98 13.28
N PRO A 112 22.58 -40.38 14.56
CA PRO A 112 23.65 -40.35 15.53
C PRO A 112 24.37 -41.71 15.53
N SER A 113 25.54 -41.79 14.92
CA SER A 113 26.54 -42.81 15.24
C SER A 113 27.96 -42.33 14.95
#